data_AF-A0A0K6GED0-F1
#
_entry.id   AF-A0A0K6GED0-F1
#
_cell.length_a   1.000
_cell.length_b   1.000
_cell.length_c   1.000
_cell.angle_alpha   90.00
_cell.angle_beta   90.00
_cell.angle_gamma   90.00
#
_symmetry.space_group_name_H-M   'P 1'
#
loop_
_entity.id
_entity.type
_entity.pdbx_description
1 polymer ?
#
loop_
_entity_poly.entity_id
_entity_poly.type
_entity_poly.pdbx_seq_one_letter_code
_entity_poly.pdbx_strand_id
1 'polypeptide(L)'
;MRPLLMVIARHVTGDPSLVVGLKLPPYVHSKQFTDIVDELAKHSPSEGPHPIAFLTCTNTLGSSILFQEQVLPSSFEKPSENFDFAVPAIYGGLAGESIHPLSLGNVHQFNKLLKSHSDPKLQSIAIIGVGGVTSSAAASRMVRAGATVVECATAIGFKGVSVFEDLSTAFRLTL
;
A
#
# COMPACT_ATOMS: atom_id res chain seq x y z
N MET A 1 -4.90 10.95 13.22
CA MET A 1 -4.51 9.53 13.45
C MET A 1 -4.44 9.16 14.92
N ARG A 2 -3.80 9.95 15.80
CA ARG A 2 -3.59 9.64 17.23
C ARG A 2 -4.79 9.03 17.99
N PRO A 3 -5.97 9.66 18.01
CA PRO A 3 -7.10 9.12 18.77
C PRO A 3 -7.52 7.72 18.29
N LEU A 4 -7.41 7.46 16.99
CA LEU A 4 -7.79 6.19 16.39
C LEU A 4 -6.79 5.08 16.71
N LEU A 5 -5.48 5.37 16.71
CA LEU A 5 -4.47 4.36 17.06
C LEU A 5 -4.57 3.91 18.50
N MET A 6 -4.86 4.81 19.44
CA MET A 6 -5.11 4.43 20.84
C MET A 6 -6.32 3.51 20.97
N VAL A 7 -7.40 3.79 20.23
CA VAL A 7 -8.60 2.95 20.23
C VAL A 7 -8.28 1.56 19.66
N ILE A 8 -7.56 1.50 18.53
CA ILE A 8 -7.12 0.22 17.93
C ILE A 8 -6.25 -0.55 18.92
N ALA A 9 -5.24 0.09 19.50
CA ALA A 9 -4.34 -0.53 20.46
C ALA A 9 -5.11 -1.14 21.64
N ARG A 10 -6.04 -0.39 22.23
CA ARG A 10 -6.89 -0.89 23.32
C ARG A 10 -7.69 -2.13 22.93
N HIS A 11 -8.29 -2.17 21.75
CA HIS A 11 -9.10 -3.31 21.33
C HIS A 11 -8.25 -4.53 20.98
N VAL A 12 -7.14 -4.35 20.26
CA VAL A 12 -6.23 -5.45 19.92
C VAL A 12 -5.57 -6.04 21.17
N THR A 13 -5.15 -5.22 22.13
CA THR A 13 -4.61 -5.73 23.40
C THR A 13 -5.67 -6.46 24.23
N GLY A 14 -6.95 -6.07 24.12
CA GLY A 14 -8.07 -6.73 24.80
C GLY A 14 -8.54 -8.02 24.13
N ASP A 15 -8.23 -8.23 22.86
CA ASP A 15 -8.59 -9.42 22.08
C ASP A 15 -7.39 -9.89 21.22
N PRO A 16 -6.61 -10.88 21.70
CA PRO A 16 -5.42 -11.35 21.00
C PRO A 16 -5.74 -12.09 19.69
N SER A 17 -7.01 -12.38 19.38
CA SER A 17 -7.41 -12.93 18.08
C SER A 17 -7.52 -11.86 16.99
N LEU A 18 -7.56 -10.57 17.37
CA LEU A 18 -7.71 -9.46 16.45
C LEU A 18 -6.36 -9.06 15.84
N VAL A 19 -6.24 -9.17 14.52
CA VAL A 19 -5.06 -8.72 13.77
C VAL A 19 -5.42 -7.50 12.92
N VAL A 20 -4.77 -6.37 13.19
CA VAL A 20 -5.04 -5.11 12.50
C VAL A 20 -3.79 -4.63 11.75
N GLY A 21 -3.99 -4.14 10.53
CA GLY A 21 -2.98 -3.41 9.78
C GLY A 21 -3.48 -2.05 9.32
N LEU A 22 -2.57 -1.21 8.85
CA LEU A 22 -2.88 0.14 8.36
C LEU A 22 -2.66 0.24 6.85
N LYS A 23 -3.69 0.61 6.10
CA LYS A 23 -3.56 0.99 4.69
C LYS A 23 -3.16 2.46 4.60
N LEU A 24 -1.92 2.71 4.21
CA LEU A 24 -1.35 4.06 4.21
C LEU A 24 -1.53 4.73 2.84
N PRO A 25 -1.75 6.06 2.79
CA PRO A 25 -1.58 6.82 1.56
C PRO A 25 -0.10 6.84 1.13
N PRO A 26 0.21 7.23 -0.12
CA PRO A 26 1.59 7.44 -0.53
C PRO A 26 2.15 8.72 0.11
N TYR A 27 3.38 8.61 0.61
CA TYR A 27 4.18 9.72 1.13
C TYR A 27 5.28 10.10 0.14
N VAL A 28 5.63 11.38 0.13
CA VAL A 28 6.53 11.99 -0.86
C VAL A 28 7.71 12.73 -0.20
N HIS A 29 7.69 12.90 1.12
CA HIS A 29 8.76 13.56 1.89
C HIS A 29 9.17 12.73 3.10
N SER A 30 10.49 12.66 3.35
CA SER A 30 11.09 11.79 4.39
C SER A 30 10.48 11.95 5.78
N LYS A 31 10.20 13.20 6.19
CA LYS A 31 9.59 13.50 7.49
C LYS A 31 8.23 12.80 7.69
N GLN A 32 7.46 12.62 6.61
CA GLN A 32 6.16 11.95 6.72
C GLN A 32 6.32 10.49 7.14
N PHE A 33 7.38 9.82 6.67
CA PHE A 33 7.66 8.43 7.05
C PHE A 33 8.10 8.32 8.51
N THR A 34 9.02 9.18 8.94
CA THR A 34 9.49 9.18 10.34
C THR A 34 8.35 9.52 11.30
N ASP A 35 7.51 10.50 10.97
CA ASP A 35 6.37 10.89 11.81
C ASP A 35 5.37 9.75 12.03
N ILE A 36 5.18 8.87 11.05
CA ILE A 36 4.34 7.68 11.18
C ILE A 36 4.99 6.64 12.09
N VAL A 37 6.28 6.34 11.90
CA VAL A 37 7.00 5.35 12.70
C VAL A 37 7.10 5.80 14.16
N ASP A 38 7.43 7.08 14.41
CA ASP A 38 7.46 7.67 15.74
C ASP A 38 6.08 7.64 16.42
N GLU A 39 5.01 7.76 15.64
CA GLU A 39 3.67 7.64 16.17
C GLU A 39 3.32 6.20 16.53
N LEU A 40 3.69 5.22 15.69
CA LEU A 40 3.52 3.79 16.02
C LEU A 40 4.29 3.41 17.29
N ALA A 41 5.52 3.90 17.45
CA ALA A 41 6.37 3.62 18.61
C ALA A 41 5.71 3.98 19.95
N LYS A 42 4.85 5.01 19.98
CA LYS A 42 4.11 5.42 21.19
C LYS A 42 3.05 4.43 21.63
N HIS A 43 2.62 3.53 20.74
CA HIS A 43 1.61 2.50 21.03
C HIS A 43 2.24 1.11 21.17
N SER A 44 3.56 1.02 21.28
CA SER A 44 4.23 -0.23 21.59
C SER A 44 3.92 -0.66 23.03
N PRO A 45 3.35 -1.86 23.25
CA PRO A 45 2.96 -2.31 24.57
C PRO A 45 4.17 -2.74 25.39
N SER A 46 4.04 -2.91 26.71
CA SER A 46 5.11 -3.50 27.54
C SER A 46 5.31 -4.98 27.22
N GLU A 47 4.21 -5.72 27.07
CA GLU A 47 4.18 -7.16 26.80
C GLU A 47 3.44 -7.46 25.50
N GLY A 48 3.77 -8.59 24.85
CA GLY A 48 3.11 -9.02 23.61
C GLY A 48 3.52 -8.26 22.34
N PRO A 49 2.91 -8.60 21.19
CA PRO A 49 3.22 -8.00 19.89
C PRO A 49 2.69 -6.57 19.77
N HIS A 50 3.22 -5.82 18.80
CA HIS A 50 2.69 -4.50 18.48
C HIS A 50 1.21 -4.60 18.00
N PRO A 51 0.29 -3.72 18.41
CA PRO A 51 -1.12 -3.77 18.02
C PRO A 51 -1.38 -3.61 16.52
N ILE A 52 -0.42 -3.03 15.80
CA ILE A 52 -0.42 -2.97 14.34
C ILE A 52 0.52 -4.06 13.82
N ALA A 53 -0.03 -5.03 13.10
CA ALA A 53 0.71 -6.19 12.58
C ALA A 53 1.35 -5.92 11.22
N PHE A 54 0.76 -5.03 10.40
CA PHE A 54 1.29 -4.71 9.07
C PHE A 54 0.95 -3.30 8.60
N LEU A 55 1.77 -2.77 7.71
CA LEU A 55 1.48 -1.57 6.92
C LEU A 55 1.31 -1.96 5.46
N THR A 56 0.24 -1.48 4.83
CA THR A 56 0.02 -1.66 3.40
C THR A 56 0.36 -0.37 2.66
N CYS A 57 1.38 -0.42 1.80
CA CYS A 57 1.99 0.72 1.13
C CYS A 57 1.88 0.54 -0.38
N THR A 58 1.08 1.29 -1.13
CA THR A 58 0.24 2.46 -0.73
C THR A 58 -1.18 2.42 -1.30
N ASN A 59 -2.09 3.22 -0.74
CA ASN A 59 -3.33 3.59 -1.42
C ASN A 59 -3.02 4.43 -2.68
N THR A 60 -4.03 4.81 -3.46
CA THR A 60 -3.84 5.66 -4.64
C THR A 60 -3.28 7.04 -4.27
N LEU A 61 -2.54 7.66 -5.18
CA LEU A 61 -2.07 9.04 -5.04
C LEU A 61 -3.20 9.98 -5.46
N GLY A 62 -3.82 10.65 -4.48
CA GLY A 62 -4.93 11.58 -4.72
C GLY A 62 -4.51 12.82 -5.52
N SER A 63 -5.51 13.65 -5.85
CA SER A 63 -5.32 14.91 -6.58
C SER A 63 -4.70 14.76 -7.96
N SER A 64 -4.87 13.58 -8.57
CA SER A 64 -4.40 13.32 -9.92
C SER A 64 -5.52 13.60 -10.92
N ILE A 65 -5.15 14.13 -12.08
CA ILE A 65 -6.05 14.43 -13.17
C ILE A 65 -5.61 13.64 -14.40
N LEU A 66 -6.58 13.10 -15.14
CA LEU A 66 -6.38 12.53 -16.45
C LEU A 66 -7.45 13.08 -17.38
N PHE A 67 -7.11 13.29 -18.64
CA PHE A 67 -8.03 13.65 -19.72
C PHE A 67 -8.54 12.41 -20.44
N GLN A 68 -9.65 12.53 -21.17
CA GLN A 68 -10.29 11.40 -21.85
C GLN A 68 -9.34 10.64 -22.80
N GLU A 69 -8.46 11.35 -23.50
CA GLU A 69 -7.49 10.75 -24.42
C GLU A 69 -6.38 9.94 -23.74
N GLN A 70 -6.23 10.08 -22.43
CA GLN A 70 -5.20 9.36 -21.65
C GLN A 70 -5.71 8.02 -21.09
N VAL A 71 -7.00 7.71 -21.21
CA VAL A 71 -7.59 6.49 -20.65
C VAL A 71 -8.11 5.57 -21.74
N LEU A 72 -8.03 4.26 -21.48
CA LEU A 72 -8.63 3.27 -22.37
C LEU A 72 -10.16 3.36 -22.29
N PRO A 73 -10.88 3.07 -23.39
CA PRO A 73 -12.33 2.95 -23.35
C PRO A 73 -12.75 1.92 -22.30
N SER A 74 -13.52 2.36 -21.31
CA SER A 74 -14.04 1.50 -20.26
C SER A 74 -15.50 1.17 -20.53
N SER A 75 -15.98 0.03 -20.03
CA SER A 75 -17.40 -0.32 -19.99
C SER A 75 -18.20 0.43 -18.92
N PHE A 76 -17.52 1.20 -18.06
CA PHE A 76 -18.17 2.09 -17.10
C PHE A 76 -18.66 3.36 -17.79
N GLU A 77 -19.67 4.02 -17.21
CA GLU A 77 -20.26 5.24 -17.75
C GLU A 77 -19.18 6.24 -18.15
N LYS A 78 -19.07 6.48 -19.47
CA LYS A 78 -18.23 7.53 -20.00
C LYS A 78 -18.81 8.87 -19.56
N PRO A 79 -17.96 9.84 -19.18
CA PRO A 79 -18.40 11.22 -19.13
C PRO A 79 -18.98 11.65 -20.49
N SER A 80 -19.95 12.58 -20.48
CA SER A 80 -20.55 13.10 -21.71
C SER A 80 -19.49 13.60 -22.71
N GLU A 81 -19.77 13.60 -24.01
CA GLU A 81 -18.81 14.02 -25.05
C GLU A 81 -18.23 15.44 -24.87
N ASN A 82 -18.89 16.31 -24.10
CA ASN A 82 -18.42 17.65 -23.76
C ASN A 82 -17.59 17.74 -22.46
N PHE A 83 -17.09 16.63 -21.95
CA PHE A 83 -16.41 16.57 -20.64
C PHE A 83 -14.95 16.12 -20.78
N ASP A 84 -14.00 17.04 -20.73
CA ASP A 84 -12.59 16.78 -21.06
C ASP A 84 -11.87 15.78 -20.13
N PHE A 85 -12.33 15.62 -18.89
CA PHE A 85 -11.64 14.81 -17.88
C PHE A 85 -12.06 13.34 -17.91
N ALA A 86 -11.13 12.46 -17.52
CA ALA A 86 -11.32 11.01 -17.52
C ALA A 86 -12.33 10.51 -16.47
N VAL A 87 -12.64 11.32 -15.44
CA VAL A 87 -13.60 10.98 -14.39
C VAL A 87 -14.50 12.18 -14.06
N PRO A 88 -15.80 12.00 -13.76
CA PRO A 88 -16.73 13.12 -13.48
C PRO A 88 -16.30 14.03 -12.33
N ALA A 89 -15.60 13.48 -11.34
CA ALA A 89 -15.09 14.24 -10.20
C ALA A 89 -13.87 15.12 -10.53
N ILE A 90 -13.34 15.05 -11.75
CA ILE A 90 -12.12 15.71 -12.26
C ILE A 90 -10.84 15.18 -11.59
N TYR A 91 -10.82 15.15 -10.26
CA TYR A 91 -9.72 14.64 -9.45
C TYR A 91 -9.97 13.20 -9.03
N GLY A 92 -8.95 12.37 -9.18
CA GLY A 92 -8.97 10.97 -8.80
C GLY A 92 -7.67 10.52 -8.15
N GLY A 93 -7.63 9.23 -7.82
CA GLY A 93 -6.43 8.56 -7.36
C GLY A 93 -5.63 8.00 -8.54
N LEU A 94 -4.36 8.41 -8.69
CA LEU A 94 -3.43 7.75 -9.59
C LEU A 94 -3.14 6.34 -9.06
N ALA A 95 -3.33 5.35 -9.91
CA ALA A 95 -3.14 3.94 -9.63
C ALA A 95 -2.38 3.29 -10.80
N GLY A 96 -2.45 1.96 -10.91
CA GLY A 96 -1.82 1.23 -12.01
C GLY A 96 -0.31 1.43 -12.05
N GLU A 97 0.28 1.17 -13.21
CA GLU A 97 1.74 1.21 -13.40
C GLU A 97 2.33 2.59 -13.11
N SER A 98 1.56 3.66 -13.33
CA SER A 98 1.99 5.05 -13.14
C SER A 98 2.41 5.37 -11.70
N ILE A 99 1.79 4.76 -10.68
CA ILE A 99 2.18 4.97 -9.27
C ILE A 99 3.28 4.01 -8.80
N HIS A 100 3.72 3.07 -9.63
CA HIS A 100 4.61 1.99 -9.18
C HIS A 100 5.95 2.49 -8.59
N PRO A 101 6.69 3.43 -9.23
CA PRO A 101 7.96 3.91 -8.66
C PRO A 101 7.79 4.57 -7.30
N LEU A 102 6.73 5.37 -7.11
CA LEU A 102 6.43 6.01 -5.83
C LEU A 102 6.08 4.96 -4.76
N SER A 103 5.32 3.94 -5.14
CA SER A 103 4.92 2.85 -4.25
C SER A 103 6.13 2.03 -3.78
N LEU A 104 7.07 1.72 -4.68
CA LEU A 104 8.33 1.06 -4.34
C LEU A 104 9.14 1.87 -3.32
N GLY A 105 9.24 3.19 -3.52
CA GLY A 105 9.90 4.08 -2.58
C GLY A 105 9.26 4.05 -1.18
N ASN A 106 7.92 4.02 -1.13
CA ASN A 106 7.19 3.93 0.14
C ASN A 106 7.41 2.61 0.87
N VAL A 107 7.31 1.48 0.15
CA VAL A 107 7.62 0.15 0.69
C VAL A 107 9.05 0.13 1.26
N HIS A 108 10.01 0.62 0.48
CA HIS A 108 11.42 0.61 0.89
C HIS A 108 11.70 1.48 2.11
N GLN A 109 11.16 2.70 2.15
CA GLN A 109 11.41 3.60 3.28
C GLN A 109 10.79 3.06 4.58
N PHE A 110 9.53 2.59 4.55
CA PHE A 110 8.93 2.01 5.75
C PHE A 110 9.62 0.73 6.19
N ASN A 111 9.97 -0.17 5.26
CA ASN A 111 10.74 -1.37 5.58
C ASN A 111 12.06 -0.99 6.28
N LYS A 112 12.83 -0.08 5.68
CA LYS A 112 14.10 0.38 6.25
C LYS A 112 13.93 0.94 7.65
N LEU A 113 12.99 1.88 7.84
CA LEU A 113 12.77 2.54 9.13
C LEU A 113 12.35 1.54 10.21
N LEU A 114 11.37 0.68 9.92
CA LEU A 114 10.89 -0.33 10.87
C LEU A 114 11.99 -1.32 11.25
N LYS A 115 12.75 -1.84 10.27
CA LYS A 115 13.82 -2.82 10.52
C LYS A 115 15.03 -2.21 11.26
N SER A 116 15.27 -0.91 11.11
CA SER A 116 16.33 -0.20 11.84
C SER A 116 15.91 0.33 13.21
N HIS A 117 14.62 0.25 13.57
CA HIS A 117 14.12 0.82 14.81
C HIS A 117 14.64 0.03 16.03
N SER A 118 14.89 0.69 17.15
CA SER A 118 15.43 0.03 18.37
C SER A 118 14.41 -0.89 19.05
N ASP A 119 13.12 -0.60 18.91
CA ASP A 119 12.03 -1.44 19.40
C ASP A 119 11.80 -2.67 18.50
N PRO A 120 12.04 -3.90 19.00
CA PRO A 120 11.85 -5.12 18.22
C PRO A 120 10.39 -5.37 17.80
N LYS A 121 9.40 -4.80 18.51
CA LYS A 121 7.98 -4.93 18.18
C LYS A 121 7.61 -4.10 16.95
N LEU A 122 8.33 -3.01 16.67
CA LEU A 122 8.20 -2.29 15.40
C LEU A 122 8.89 -3.05 14.27
N GLN A 123 10.02 -3.70 14.54
CA GLN A 123 10.73 -4.50 13.55
C GLN A 123 9.89 -5.69 13.06
N SER A 124 8.95 -6.19 13.85
CA SER A 124 8.06 -7.30 13.47
C SER A 124 6.86 -6.88 12.60
N ILE A 125 6.59 -5.58 12.45
CA ILE A 125 5.51 -5.09 11.58
C ILE A 125 5.83 -5.45 10.13
N ALA A 126 4.94 -6.22 9.50
CA ALA A 126 5.09 -6.63 8.10
C ALA A 126 4.77 -5.49 7.14
N ILE A 127 5.34 -5.53 5.94
CA ILE A 127 5.00 -4.59 4.87
C ILE A 127 4.25 -5.34 3.77
N ILE A 128 3.06 -4.86 3.42
CA ILE A 128 2.33 -5.29 2.23
C ILE A 128 2.55 -4.26 1.13
N GLY A 129 3.22 -4.66 0.06
CA GLY A 129 3.51 -3.81 -1.09
C GLY A 129 2.34 -3.78 -2.08
N VAL A 130 1.92 -2.60 -2.51
CA VAL A 130 0.85 -2.42 -3.49
C VAL A 130 1.08 -1.15 -4.32
N GLY A 131 0.53 -1.12 -5.53
CA GLY A 131 0.62 0.01 -6.45
C GLY A 131 1.38 -0.40 -7.72
N GLY A 132 0.66 -0.48 -8.83
CA GLY A 132 1.23 -0.84 -10.14
C GLY A 132 1.83 -2.23 -10.26
N VAL A 133 1.28 -3.20 -9.52
CA VAL A 133 1.65 -4.62 -9.66
C VAL A 133 0.82 -5.25 -10.78
N THR A 134 1.31 -5.15 -12.01
CA THR A 134 0.65 -5.63 -13.25
C THR A 134 1.36 -6.81 -13.91
N SER A 135 2.56 -7.15 -13.43
CA SER A 135 3.41 -8.20 -13.97
C SER A 135 4.23 -8.88 -12.87
N SER A 136 4.72 -10.09 -13.13
CA SER A 136 5.66 -10.82 -12.27
C SER A 136 6.88 -9.96 -11.90
N ALA A 137 7.44 -9.23 -12.86
CA ALA A 137 8.56 -8.32 -12.60
C ALA A 137 8.18 -7.18 -11.63
N ALA A 138 6.95 -6.65 -11.70
CA ALA A 138 6.46 -5.65 -10.75
C ALA A 138 6.29 -6.23 -9.33
N ALA A 139 5.80 -7.46 -9.22
CA ALA A 139 5.71 -8.17 -7.94
C ALA A 139 7.10 -8.43 -7.33
N SER A 140 8.07 -8.87 -8.14
CA SER A 140 9.46 -9.04 -7.73
C SER A 140 10.08 -7.74 -7.22
N ARG A 141 9.80 -6.60 -7.87
CA ARG A 141 10.27 -5.28 -7.39
C ARG A 141 9.70 -4.92 -6.02
N MET A 142 8.43 -5.23 -5.73
CA MET A 142 7.85 -5.00 -4.40
C MET A 142 8.57 -5.79 -3.31
N VAL A 143 8.85 -7.08 -3.55
CA VAL A 143 9.62 -7.91 -2.61
C VAL A 143 11.03 -7.37 -2.43
N ARG A 144 11.73 -7.03 -3.52
CA ARG A 144 13.06 -6.40 -3.48
C ARG A 144 13.07 -5.07 -2.72
N ALA A 145 11.98 -4.31 -2.78
CA ALA A 145 11.83 -3.07 -2.01
C ALA A 145 11.63 -3.34 -0.51
N GLY A 146 11.23 -4.55 -0.10
CA GLY A 146 11.05 -4.93 1.30
C GLY A 146 9.64 -5.36 1.68
N ALA A 147 8.76 -5.62 0.70
CA ALA A 147 7.44 -6.17 0.96
C ALA A 147 7.52 -7.65 1.38
N THR A 148 6.77 -8.01 2.42
CA THR A 148 6.52 -9.39 2.86
C THR A 148 5.44 -10.05 2.02
N VAL A 149 4.40 -9.29 1.66
CA VAL A 149 3.27 -9.73 0.82
C VAL A 149 3.04 -8.66 -0.25
N VAL A 150 2.52 -9.07 -1.42
CA VAL A 150 2.24 -8.17 -2.53
C VAL A 150 0.75 -8.22 -2.89
N GLU A 151 0.08 -7.06 -2.89
CA GLU A 151 -1.28 -6.91 -3.40
C GLU A 151 -1.26 -6.43 -4.87
N CYS A 152 -2.28 -6.81 -5.63
CA CYS A 152 -2.58 -6.27 -6.94
C CYS A 152 -4.06 -5.90 -7.03
N ALA A 153 -4.38 -4.78 -7.69
CA ALA A 153 -5.76 -4.31 -7.84
C ALA A 153 -6.07 -4.02 -9.32
N THR A 154 -5.39 -3.03 -9.91
CA THR A 154 -5.56 -2.67 -11.33
C THR A 154 -5.42 -3.88 -12.26
N ALA A 155 -4.46 -4.77 -11.98
CA ALA A 155 -4.26 -5.97 -12.77
C ALA A 155 -5.41 -6.97 -12.67
N ILE A 156 -6.05 -7.11 -11.49
CA ILE A 156 -7.27 -7.92 -11.31
C ILE A 156 -8.42 -7.31 -12.12
N GLY A 157 -8.55 -5.98 -12.14
CA GLY A 157 -9.58 -5.31 -12.94
C GLY A 157 -9.50 -5.62 -14.43
N PHE A 158 -8.29 -5.77 -14.98
CA PHE A 158 -8.07 -6.07 -16.39
C PHE A 158 -8.06 -7.57 -16.73
N LYS A 159 -7.44 -8.40 -15.88
CA LYS A 159 -7.17 -9.82 -16.16
C LYS A 159 -8.08 -10.77 -15.38
N GLY A 160 -8.85 -10.29 -14.41
CA GLY A 160 -9.57 -11.13 -13.46
C GLY A 160 -8.62 -11.88 -12.52
N VAL A 161 -9.12 -12.95 -11.90
CA VAL A 161 -8.37 -13.75 -10.90
C VAL A 161 -7.22 -14.56 -11.50
N SER A 162 -7.19 -14.79 -12.81
CA SER A 162 -6.09 -15.51 -13.48
C SER A 162 -4.75 -14.79 -13.35
N VAL A 163 -4.76 -13.48 -13.05
CA VAL A 163 -3.54 -12.68 -12.82
C VAL A 163 -2.64 -13.27 -11.73
N PHE A 164 -3.20 -13.99 -10.76
CA PHE A 164 -2.40 -14.60 -9.70
C PHE A 164 -1.43 -15.66 -10.23
N GLU A 165 -1.78 -16.39 -11.29
CA GLU A 165 -0.87 -17.35 -11.93
C GLU A 165 0.35 -16.64 -12.53
N ASP A 166 0.11 -15.59 -13.32
CA ASP A 166 1.14 -14.73 -13.92
C ASP A 166 2.07 -14.16 -12.83
N LEU A 167 1.49 -13.53 -11.79
CA LEU A 167 2.26 -12.87 -10.74
C LEU A 167 3.05 -13.87 -9.89
N SER A 168 2.51 -15.07 -9.63
CA SER A 168 3.18 -16.08 -8.81
C SER A 168 4.49 -16.60 -9.41
N THR A 169 4.66 -16.48 -10.73
CA THR A 169 5.92 -16.83 -11.42
C THR A 169 7.12 -16.06 -10.86
N ALA A 170 6.89 -14.85 -10.31
CA ALA A 170 7.93 -14.05 -9.64
C ALA A 170 8.57 -14.76 -8.44
N PHE A 171 7.86 -15.68 -7.81
CA PHE A 171 8.22 -16.30 -6.54
C PHE A 171 8.64 -17.77 -6.70
N ARG A 172 8.31 -18.39 -7.83
CA ARG A 172 8.62 -19.81 -8.11
C ARG A 172 10.10 -20.07 -8.41
N LEU A 173 10.87 -19.04 -8.74
CA LEU A 173 12.32 -19.16 -9.01
C LEU A 173 13.19 -18.91 -7.76
N THR A 174 12.57 -18.73 -6.60
CA THR A 174 13.27 -18.39 -5.34
C THR A 174 13.02 -19.41 -4.21
N LEU A 175 12.26 -20.46 -4.49
CA LEU A 175 12.08 -21.66 -3.66
C LEU A 175 12.83 -22.82 -4.30
#